data_AF-A0A3Q8WUJ9-F1
#
_entry.id   AF-A0A3Q8WUJ9-F1
#
_cell.length_a   1.000
_cell.length_b   1.000
_cell.length_c   1.000
_cell.angle_alpha   90.00
_cell.angle_beta   90.00
_cell.angle_gamma   90.00
#
_symmetry.space_group_name_H-M   'P 1'
#
loop_
_entity.id
_entity.type
_entity.pdbx_description
1 polymer ?
#
loop_
_entity_poly.entity_id
_entity_poly.type
_entity_poly.pdbx_seq_one_letter_code
_entity_poly.pdbx_strand_id
1 'polypeptide(L)'
;MSVVAGLIMAGLLLAQGAQVDAVAIGDSYSSGHGAGQYSDELCLRSEQASIERVADFFGGTAVNAACSGAKVADLTEPRIISQTRADGTECATDMTGATATLEDGICTITLDPQIEAAAGATDVFIMIGGNDIGFLPIAGACLFQGNPEQCEIAVDSARQSVGTVIDRQRDALIALREIAPQARLHLVPYPRLIEGGPAGEIPVDAAGFQQEWEDSLRELAAEMSAEIGDVYYVETLTPIWEGHGLGAANSWIHTDGSIRDLLHPTDAGWRAGGSALIAHLGLVL
;
A
#
# COMPACT_ATOMS: atom_id res chain seq x y z
N MET A 1 -20.03 53.69 3.16
CA MET A 1 -18.70 53.07 3.19
C MET A 1 -18.48 52.63 4.63
N SER A 2 -18.39 51.36 5.00
CA SER A 2 -17.76 50.25 4.30
C SER A 2 -18.50 48.94 4.52
N VAL A 3 -18.61 48.17 3.45
CA VAL A 3 -19.04 46.78 3.36
C VAL A 3 -17.82 45.93 3.60
N VAL A 4 -17.71 45.19 4.71
CA VAL A 4 -16.94 43.91 4.80
C VAL A 4 -17.44 43.14 6.03
N ALA A 5 -18.44 42.29 5.86
CA ALA A 5 -18.77 41.23 6.82
C ALA A 5 -19.52 40.13 6.06
N GLY A 6 -18.76 39.37 5.27
CA GLY A 6 -19.32 38.24 4.52
C GLY A 6 -18.27 37.71 3.58
N LEU A 7 -17.47 36.74 4.05
CA LEU A 7 -16.71 35.76 3.25
C LEU A 7 -15.80 34.92 4.15
N ILE A 8 -16.36 33.95 4.89
CA ILE A 8 -15.68 32.69 5.26
C ILE A 8 -16.76 31.59 5.35
N MET A 9 -17.35 31.24 4.21
CA MET A 9 -18.14 30.01 4.01
C MET A 9 -17.99 29.66 2.53
N ALA A 10 -16.79 29.23 2.15
CA ALA A 10 -16.50 28.69 0.83
C ALA A 10 -15.56 27.50 1.05
N GLY A 11 -16.03 26.30 0.67
CA GLY A 11 -15.18 25.12 0.61
C GLY A 11 -15.63 23.89 1.40
N LEU A 12 -16.94 23.62 1.50
CA LEU A 12 -17.41 22.24 1.66
C LEU A 12 -18.65 22.05 0.78
N LEU A 13 -18.49 22.27 -0.53
CA LEU A 13 -19.32 21.51 -1.46
C LEU A 13 -18.74 20.10 -1.43
N LEU A 14 -19.30 19.24 -0.58
CA LEU A 14 -19.23 17.81 -0.84
C LEU A 14 -19.76 17.65 -2.27
N ALA A 15 -18.95 17.10 -3.17
CA ALA A 15 -19.45 16.52 -4.39
C ALA A 15 -20.43 15.40 -3.98
N GLN A 16 -21.69 15.74 -3.76
CA GLN A 16 -22.75 14.77 -3.59
C GLN A 16 -22.92 14.09 -4.96
N GLY A 17 -22.44 12.86 -5.09
CA GLY A 17 -22.86 11.98 -6.19
C GLY A 17 -21.80 11.13 -6.90
N ALA A 18 -20.52 11.18 -6.54
CA ALA A 18 -19.55 10.26 -7.11
C ALA A 18 -19.45 9.00 -6.24
N GLN A 19 -20.16 7.94 -6.66
CA GLN A 19 -19.90 6.59 -6.15
C GLN A 19 -18.45 6.21 -6.49
N VAL A 20 -17.72 5.67 -5.52
CA VAL A 20 -16.32 5.24 -5.70
C VAL A 20 -16.28 3.71 -5.68
N ASP A 21 -16.02 3.12 -6.83
CA ASP A 21 -15.72 1.69 -6.98
C ASP A 21 -14.20 1.54 -6.93
N ALA A 22 -13.69 1.36 -5.71
CA ALA A 22 -12.29 1.42 -5.37
C ALA A 22 -11.63 0.03 -5.41
N VAL A 23 -10.46 -0.03 -6.03
CA VAL A 23 -9.61 -1.21 -6.03
C VAL A 23 -8.31 -0.90 -5.30
N ALA A 24 -7.92 -1.75 -4.35
CA ALA A 24 -6.59 -1.71 -3.78
C ALA A 24 -5.72 -2.82 -4.39
N ILE A 25 -4.62 -2.41 -5.02
CA ILE A 25 -3.53 -3.30 -5.40
C ILE A 25 -2.27 -2.88 -4.63
N GLY A 26 -1.35 -3.80 -4.47
CA GLY A 26 -0.14 -3.57 -3.70
C GLY A 26 0.27 -4.74 -2.82
N ASP A 27 1.02 -4.39 -1.78
CA ASP A 27 1.56 -5.34 -0.82
C ASP A 27 0.74 -5.42 0.49
N SER A 28 1.40 -5.87 1.56
CA SER A 28 0.79 -6.03 2.88
C SER A 28 0.25 -4.73 3.49
N TYR A 29 0.79 -3.57 3.09
CA TYR A 29 0.29 -2.26 3.51
C TYR A 29 -0.89 -1.74 2.68
N SER A 30 -1.30 -2.49 1.66
CA SER A 30 -2.63 -2.37 1.03
C SER A 30 -3.58 -3.48 1.49
N SER A 31 -3.08 -4.69 1.73
CA SER A 31 -3.93 -5.87 1.98
C SER A 31 -4.74 -5.77 3.27
N GLY A 32 -4.26 -5.04 4.28
CA GLY A 32 -4.84 -5.06 5.62
C GLY A 32 -4.09 -5.99 6.58
N HIS A 33 -2.86 -6.38 6.24
CA HIS A 33 -2.02 -7.19 7.13
C HIS A 33 -1.85 -6.49 8.49
N GLY A 34 -1.99 -7.24 9.58
CA GLY A 34 -1.98 -6.74 10.95
C GLY A 34 -3.35 -6.29 11.48
N ALA A 35 -4.37 -6.16 10.63
CA ALA A 35 -5.69 -5.71 11.06
C ALA A 35 -6.56 -6.84 11.65
N GLY A 36 -6.27 -8.11 11.36
CA GLY A 36 -7.16 -9.24 11.65
C GLY A 36 -8.37 -9.29 10.70
N GLN A 37 -9.38 -10.12 10.99
CA GLN A 37 -10.58 -10.29 10.13
C GLN A 37 -10.22 -10.52 8.65
N TYR A 38 -9.41 -11.55 8.42
CA TYR A 38 -8.90 -11.84 7.08
C TYR A 38 -9.92 -12.61 6.26
N SER A 39 -10.18 -12.16 5.03
CA SER A 39 -10.97 -12.89 4.02
C SER A 39 -10.17 -14.04 3.42
N ASP A 40 -8.84 -13.96 3.45
CA ASP A 40 -7.93 -15.03 3.11
C ASP A 40 -6.63 -14.97 3.93
N GLU A 41 -6.05 -16.15 4.17
CA GLU A 41 -4.88 -16.31 5.04
C GLU A 41 -3.54 -16.36 4.28
N LEU A 42 -3.55 -16.36 2.95
CA LEU A 42 -2.31 -16.42 2.14
C LEU A 42 -1.82 -15.02 1.75
N CYS A 43 -2.72 -14.15 1.28
CA CYS A 43 -2.46 -12.76 0.96
C CYS A 43 -2.73 -11.82 2.14
N LEU A 44 -3.37 -12.30 3.20
CA LEU A 44 -3.66 -11.52 4.40
C LEU A 44 -4.50 -10.29 4.08
N ARG A 45 -5.54 -10.49 3.27
CA ARG A 45 -6.51 -9.45 2.93
C ARG A 45 -7.52 -9.33 4.05
N SER A 46 -7.68 -8.12 4.59
CA SER A 46 -8.55 -7.85 5.72
C SER A 46 -9.76 -7.04 5.31
N GLU A 47 -10.92 -7.37 5.88
CA GLU A 47 -12.14 -6.54 5.86
C GLU A 47 -11.97 -5.21 6.61
N GLN A 48 -10.84 -5.03 7.28
CA GLN A 48 -10.44 -3.80 7.98
C GLN A 48 -9.30 -3.08 7.25
N ALA A 49 -9.02 -3.37 5.98
CA ALA A 49 -8.09 -2.58 5.18
C ALA A 49 -8.60 -1.14 4.97
N SER A 50 -7.71 -0.21 4.58
CA SER A 50 -8.08 1.19 4.33
C SER A 50 -9.10 1.34 3.21
N ILE A 51 -9.04 0.46 2.20
CA ILE A 51 -9.87 0.53 0.99
C ILE A 51 -11.35 0.29 1.26
N GLU A 52 -11.67 -0.63 2.18
CA GLU A 52 -13.05 -0.96 2.58
C GLU A 52 -13.77 0.29 3.11
N ARG A 53 -13.04 1.13 3.86
CA ARG A 53 -13.57 2.38 4.41
C ARG A 53 -13.78 3.46 3.36
N VAL A 54 -12.96 3.48 2.31
CA VAL A 54 -13.11 4.43 1.20
C VAL A 54 -14.41 4.15 0.47
N ALA A 55 -14.65 2.89 0.08
CA ALA A 55 -15.88 2.49 -0.60
C ALA A 55 -17.12 2.77 0.25
N ASP A 56 -17.09 2.41 1.54
CA ASP A 56 -18.18 2.67 2.49
C ASP A 56 -18.53 4.17 2.58
N PHE A 57 -17.52 5.04 2.63
CA PHE A 57 -17.72 6.48 2.77
C PHE A 57 -18.36 7.12 1.54
N PHE A 58 -17.96 6.71 0.34
CA PHE A 58 -18.47 7.24 -0.92
C PHE A 58 -19.65 6.45 -1.49
N GLY A 59 -20.08 5.38 -0.81
CA GLY A 59 -21.25 4.57 -1.17
C GLY A 59 -21.06 3.69 -2.40
N GLY A 60 -19.84 3.22 -2.66
CA GLY A 60 -19.52 2.32 -3.77
C GLY A 60 -19.03 0.95 -3.32
N THR A 61 -18.14 0.34 -4.11
CA THR A 61 -17.61 -1.00 -3.85
C THR A 61 -16.12 -0.99 -3.59
N ALA A 62 -15.63 -1.94 -2.79
CA ALA A 62 -14.20 -2.18 -2.58
C ALA A 62 -13.81 -3.54 -3.15
N VAL A 63 -12.70 -3.58 -3.90
CA VAL A 63 -12.01 -4.82 -4.26
C VAL A 63 -10.59 -4.74 -3.72
N ASN A 64 -10.28 -5.61 -2.76
CA ASN A 64 -8.93 -5.77 -2.25
C ASN A 64 -8.24 -6.90 -3.03
N ALA A 65 -7.33 -6.53 -3.94
CA ALA A 65 -6.51 -7.45 -4.72
C ALA A 65 -5.02 -7.44 -4.28
N ALA A 66 -4.69 -6.63 -3.27
CA ALA A 66 -3.37 -6.59 -2.68
C ALA A 66 -3.00 -7.92 -2.00
N CYS A 67 -1.70 -8.16 -1.86
CA CYS A 67 -1.21 -9.41 -1.29
C CYS A 67 0.07 -9.20 -0.48
N SER A 68 0.11 -9.72 0.74
CA SER A 68 1.28 -9.65 1.59
C SER A 68 2.55 -10.18 0.91
N GLY A 69 3.64 -9.42 1.04
CA GLY A 69 4.92 -9.69 0.39
C GLY A 69 4.98 -9.39 -1.11
N ALA A 70 3.96 -8.73 -1.69
CA ALA A 70 3.97 -8.42 -3.11
C ALA A 70 5.07 -7.44 -3.51
N LYS A 71 5.59 -7.66 -4.71
CA LYS A 71 6.55 -6.79 -5.39
C LYS A 71 5.90 -6.14 -6.60
N VAL A 72 6.54 -5.12 -7.18
CA VAL A 72 5.99 -4.41 -8.34
C VAL A 72 5.67 -5.36 -9.50
N ALA A 73 6.49 -6.39 -9.71
CA ALA A 73 6.25 -7.40 -10.76
C ALA A 73 4.90 -8.13 -10.60
N ASP A 74 4.44 -8.34 -9.35
CA ASP A 74 3.18 -9.04 -9.08
C ASP A 74 1.94 -8.22 -9.48
N LEU A 75 2.11 -6.93 -9.80
CA LEU A 75 1.04 -6.15 -10.39
C LEU A 75 0.70 -6.68 -11.78
N THR A 76 1.70 -6.98 -12.60
CA THR A 76 1.58 -7.34 -14.02
C THR A 76 1.82 -8.81 -14.32
N GLU A 77 2.34 -9.58 -13.36
CA GLU A 77 2.71 -10.98 -13.53
C GLU A 77 2.01 -11.88 -12.50
N PRO A 78 1.65 -13.13 -12.85
CA PRO A 78 1.12 -14.09 -11.89
C PRO A 78 2.16 -14.44 -10.81
N ARG A 79 1.71 -14.60 -9.56
CA ARG A 79 2.58 -14.95 -8.43
C ARG A 79 2.16 -16.24 -7.75
N ILE A 80 3.10 -17.15 -7.58
CA ILE A 80 2.91 -18.30 -6.70
C ILE A 80 2.91 -17.83 -5.24
N ILE A 81 1.80 -18.04 -4.54
CA ILE A 81 1.59 -17.62 -3.14
C ILE A 81 1.60 -18.79 -2.16
N SER A 82 1.45 -20.03 -2.65
CA SER A 82 1.58 -21.23 -1.82
C SER A 82 2.03 -22.42 -2.65
N GLN A 83 2.94 -23.23 -2.11
CA GLN A 83 3.27 -24.56 -2.61
C GLN A 83 3.35 -25.51 -1.44
N THR A 84 2.44 -26.48 -1.40
CA THR A 84 2.38 -27.46 -0.30
C THR A 84 2.23 -28.86 -0.86
N ARG A 85 2.73 -29.85 -0.13
CA ARG A 85 2.53 -31.25 -0.50
C ARG A 85 1.07 -31.60 -0.29
N ALA A 86 0.37 -32.00 -1.34
CA ALA A 86 -1.01 -32.46 -1.24
C ALA A 86 -1.03 -33.84 -0.58
N ASP A 87 -1.92 -34.02 0.40
CA ASP A 87 -2.22 -35.33 0.96
C ASP A 87 -3.32 -36.00 0.10
N GLY A 88 -2.95 -36.40 -1.11
CA GLY A 88 -3.87 -36.99 -2.09
C GLY A 88 -4.10 -36.10 -3.32
N THR A 89 -5.33 -36.10 -3.85
CA THR A 89 -5.69 -35.41 -5.11
C THR A 89 -6.40 -34.07 -4.90
N GLU A 90 -6.57 -33.61 -3.67
CA GLU A 90 -7.26 -32.36 -3.38
C GLU A 90 -6.29 -31.18 -3.45
N CYS A 91 -6.54 -30.29 -4.41
CA CYS A 91 -5.91 -28.99 -4.53
C CYS A 91 -6.95 -28.03 -5.08
N ALA A 92 -7.41 -27.13 -4.23
CA ALA A 92 -8.43 -26.14 -4.55
C ALA A 92 -8.15 -24.86 -3.78
N THR A 93 -8.67 -23.76 -4.29
CA THR A 93 -8.66 -22.46 -3.62
C THR A 93 -9.99 -21.78 -3.86
N ASP A 94 -10.54 -21.18 -2.81
CA ASP A 94 -11.70 -20.30 -2.89
C ASP A 94 -11.25 -18.82 -2.97
N MET A 95 -9.94 -18.57 -3.01
CA MET A 95 -9.40 -17.21 -3.12
C MET A 95 -9.74 -16.61 -4.48
N THR A 96 -10.32 -15.41 -4.45
CA THR A 96 -10.62 -14.65 -5.66
C THR A 96 -9.33 -14.19 -6.33
N GLY A 97 -9.26 -14.37 -7.65
CA GLY A 97 -8.09 -14.05 -8.48
C GLY A 97 -6.93 -15.03 -8.26
N ALA A 98 -7.21 -16.28 -7.88
CA ALA A 98 -6.22 -17.32 -7.72
C ALA A 98 -6.65 -18.63 -8.36
N THR A 99 -5.65 -19.39 -8.82
CA THR A 99 -5.82 -20.72 -9.39
C THR A 99 -5.04 -21.75 -8.58
N ALA A 100 -5.60 -22.95 -8.43
CA ALA A 100 -4.97 -24.07 -7.76
C ALA A 100 -4.60 -25.15 -8.79
N THR A 101 -3.34 -25.58 -8.81
CA THR A 101 -2.85 -26.66 -9.68
C THR A 101 -2.19 -27.76 -8.86
N LEU A 102 -2.47 -29.02 -9.20
CA LEU A 102 -1.84 -30.19 -8.58
C LEU A 102 -0.92 -30.87 -9.60
N GLU A 103 0.39 -30.80 -9.36
CA GLU A 103 1.40 -31.44 -10.21
C GLU A 103 2.39 -32.19 -9.32
N ASP A 104 2.67 -33.47 -9.64
CA ASP A 104 3.57 -34.35 -8.89
C ASP A 104 3.33 -34.40 -7.36
N GLY A 105 2.07 -34.26 -6.94
CA GLY A 105 1.68 -34.25 -5.53
C GLY A 105 1.97 -32.93 -4.80
N ILE A 106 2.28 -31.86 -5.53
CA ILE A 106 2.42 -30.49 -5.03
C ILE A 106 1.21 -29.68 -5.45
N CYS A 107 0.46 -29.18 -4.46
CA CYS A 107 -0.58 -28.20 -4.67
C CYS A 107 0.04 -26.80 -4.69
N THR A 108 -0.11 -26.13 -5.83
CA THR A 108 0.39 -24.77 -6.06
C THR A 108 -0.79 -23.81 -6.19
N ILE A 109 -0.80 -22.76 -5.37
CA ILE A 109 -1.75 -21.65 -5.49
C ILE A 109 -1.03 -20.48 -6.16
N THR A 110 -1.54 -20.06 -7.31
CA THR A 110 -1.01 -18.95 -8.11
C THR A 110 -2.05 -17.85 -8.16
N LEU A 111 -1.67 -16.66 -7.73
CA LEU A 111 -2.44 -15.44 -7.87
C LEU A 111 -2.28 -14.89 -9.29
N ASP A 112 -3.37 -14.41 -9.87
CA ASP A 112 -3.40 -13.67 -11.13
C ASP A 112 -2.71 -12.29 -10.97
N PRO A 113 -2.28 -11.63 -12.06
CA PRO A 113 -1.76 -10.27 -11.99
C PRO A 113 -2.76 -9.33 -11.30
N GLN A 114 -2.31 -8.57 -10.30
CA GLN A 114 -3.24 -7.77 -9.49
C GLN A 114 -4.01 -6.71 -10.31
N ILE A 115 -3.41 -6.20 -11.40
CA ILE A 115 -4.08 -5.21 -12.26
C ILE A 115 -5.36 -5.73 -12.90
N GLU A 116 -5.56 -7.05 -13.03
CA GLU A 116 -6.79 -7.62 -13.60
C GLU A 116 -8.03 -7.26 -12.77
N ALA A 117 -7.87 -7.05 -11.45
CA ALA A 117 -8.94 -6.62 -10.57
C ALA A 117 -9.40 -5.18 -10.80
N ALA A 118 -8.62 -4.37 -11.52
CA ALA A 118 -8.92 -2.96 -11.77
C ALA A 118 -9.95 -2.73 -12.89
N ALA A 119 -10.34 -3.77 -13.63
CA ALA A 119 -11.30 -3.66 -14.71
C ALA A 119 -12.65 -3.11 -14.20
N GLY A 120 -13.04 -1.94 -14.71
CA GLY A 120 -14.29 -1.27 -14.32
C GLY A 120 -14.22 -0.44 -13.04
N ALA A 121 -13.05 -0.33 -12.40
CA ALA A 121 -12.84 0.54 -11.25
C ALA A 121 -12.97 2.02 -11.61
N THR A 122 -13.43 2.84 -10.66
CA THR A 122 -13.32 4.31 -10.76
C THR A 122 -11.99 4.80 -10.19
N ASP A 123 -11.45 4.10 -9.20
CA ASP A 123 -10.27 4.51 -8.44
C ASP A 123 -9.40 3.29 -8.11
N VAL A 124 -8.10 3.36 -8.40
CA VAL A 124 -7.14 2.30 -8.08
C VAL A 124 -6.07 2.87 -7.15
N PHE A 125 -5.99 2.33 -5.94
CA PHE A 125 -5.00 2.70 -4.93
C PHE A 125 -3.84 1.70 -4.95
N ILE A 126 -2.63 2.23 -5.08
CA ILE A 126 -1.42 1.46 -5.36
C ILE A 126 -0.38 1.77 -4.27
N MET A 127 -0.10 0.80 -3.40
CA MET A 127 1.02 0.87 -2.44
C MET A 127 1.93 -0.35 -2.63
N ILE A 128 3.10 -0.14 -3.21
CA ILE A 128 3.99 -1.22 -3.62
C ILE A 128 5.45 -0.74 -3.66
N GLY A 129 6.39 -1.69 -3.57
CA GLY A 129 7.82 -1.43 -3.78
C GLY A 129 8.70 -1.58 -2.54
N GLY A 130 8.13 -1.55 -1.34
CA GLY A 130 8.81 -1.80 -0.07
C GLY A 130 9.49 -3.17 -0.04
N ASN A 131 8.83 -4.19 -0.61
CA ASN A 131 9.42 -5.53 -0.76
C ASN A 131 10.52 -5.59 -1.83
N ASP A 132 10.47 -4.73 -2.85
CA ASP A 132 11.48 -4.64 -3.91
C ASP A 132 12.77 -3.98 -3.40
N ILE A 133 12.65 -2.92 -2.60
CA ILE A 133 13.81 -2.22 -2.00
C ILE A 133 14.40 -2.99 -0.79
N GLY A 134 13.78 -4.10 -0.38
CA GLY A 134 14.31 -4.95 0.69
C GLY A 134 14.00 -4.46 2.10
N PHE A 135 12.77 -3.98 2.35
CA PHE A 135 12.37 -3.49 3.68
C PHE A 135 12.61 -4.51 4.82
N LEU A 136 12.36 -5.81 4.62
CA LEU A 136 12.62 -6.83 5.64
C LEU A 136 14.11 -6.95 6.03
N PRO A 137 15.06 -7.05 5.07
CA PRO A 137 16.49 -6.90 5.38
C PRO A 137 16.83 -5.62 6.15
N ILE A 138 16.27 -4.46 5.77
CA ILE A 138 16.48 -3.18 6.45
C ILE A 138 16.00 -3.27 7.90
N ALA A 139 14.76 -3.69 8.13
CA ALA A 139 14.20 -3.86 9.47
C ALA A 139 15.00 -4.87 10.31
N GLY A 140 15.46 -5.96 9.68
CA GLY A 140 16.40 -6.93 10.24
C GLY A 140 17.65 -6.27 10.81
N ALA A 141 18.38 -5.53 9.98
CA ALA A 141 19.64 -4.90 10.35
C ALA A 141 19.46 -3.73 11.34
N CYS A 142 18.47 -2.87 11.08
CA CYS A 142 18.27 -1.62 11.80
C CYS A 142 17.50 -1.78 13.11
N LEU A 143 16.41 -2.57 13.13
CA LEU A 143 15.50 -2.64 14.28
C LEU A 143 15.76 -3.87 15.16
N PHE A 144 15.93 -5.05 14.55
CA PHE A 144 16.03 -6.29 15.31
C PHE A 144 17.47 -6.61 15.75
N GLN A 145 18.45 -6.40 14.87
CA GLN A 145 19.86 -6.59 15.19
C GLN A 145 20.50 -5.35 15.81
N GLY A 146 20.01 -4.16 15.43
CA GLY A 146 20.56 -2.87 15.88
C GLY A 146 22.03 -2.70 15.51
N ASN A 147 22.49 -3.29 14.40
CA ASN A 147 23.88 -3.19 13.93
C ASN A 147 24.00 -1.97 12.98
N PRO A 148 24.71 -0.90 13.36
CA PRO A 148 24.81 0.32 12.55
C PRO A 148 25.38 0.10 11.15
N GLU A 149 26.47 -0.66 11.04
CA GLU A 149 27.14 -0.92 9.75
C GLU A 149 26.25 -1.71 8.80
N GLN A 150 25.58 -2.76 9.30
CA GLN A 150 24.67 -3.55 8.49
C GLN A 150 23.40 -2.76 8.13
N CYS A 151 22.94 -1.88 9.02
CA CYS A 151 21.81 -1.00 8.76
C CYS A 151 22.13 0.01 7.64
N GLU A 152 23.31 0.64 7.68
CA GLU A 152 23.80 1.55 6.64
C GLU A 152 23.92 0.83 5.28
N ILE A 153 24.53 -0.36 5.24
CA ILE A 153 24.63 -1.18 4.02
C ILE A 153 23.25 -1.51 3.45
N ALA A 154 22.30 -1.91 4.31
CA ALA A 154 20.95 -2.27 3.87
C ALA A 154 20.20 -1.07 3.29
N VAL A 155 20.28 0.11 3.93
CA VAL A 155 19.66 1.34 3.43
C VAL A 155 20.32 1.83 2.14
N ASP A 156 21.64 1.77 2.02
CA ASP A 156 22.33 2.17 0.78
C ASP A 156 22.00 1.26 -0.39
N SER A 157 21.83 -0.05 -0.15
CA SER A 157 21.34 -0.98 -1.16
C SER A 157 19.89 -0.67 -1.58
N ALA A 158 19.05 -0.27 -0.62
CA ALA A 158 17.66 0.11 -0.88
C ALA A 158 17.60 1.37 -1.75
N ARG A 159 18.37 2.41 -1.39
CA ARG A 159 18.54 3.66 -2.16
C ARG A 159 18.94 3.40 -3.61
N GLN A 160 19.92 2.52 -3.83
CA GLN A 160 20.36 2.15 -5.18
C GLN A 160 19.26 1.46 -6.01
N SER A 161 18.29 0.83 -5.35
CA SER A 161 17.20 0.10 -6.01
C SER A 161 16.01 1.01 -6.34
N VAL A 162 15.86 2.18 -5.70
CA VAL A 162 14.69 3.07 -5.85
C VAL A 162 14.39 3.38 -7.31
N GLY A 163 15.39 3.81 -8.10
CA GLY A 163 15.19 4.15 -9.51
C GLY A 163 14.61 2.98 -10.33
N THR A 164 15.16 1.77 -10.18
CA THR A 164 14.65 0.57 -10.85
C THR A 164 13.22 0.21 -10.40
N VAL A 165 12.90 0.42 -9.13
CA VAL A 165 11.54 0.16 -8.61
C VAL A 165 10.54 1.17 -9.19
N ILE A 166 10.91 2.44 -9.26
CA ILE A 166 10.10 3.51 -9.85
C ILE A 166 9.88 3.27 -11.36
N ASP A 167 10.91 2.84 -12.09
CA ASP A 167 10.77 2.47 -13.50
C ASP A 167 9.78 1.32 -13.71
N ARG A 168 9.81 0.30 -12.84
CA ARG A 168 8.82 -0.79 -12.91
C ARG A 168 7.41 -0.31 -12.55
N GLN A 169 7.27 0.62 -11.61
CA GLN A 169 5.95 1.20 -11.30
C GLN A 169 5.41 2.02 -12.47
N ARG A 170 6.28 2.74 -13.21
CA ARG A 170 5.93 3.41 -14.46
C ARG A 170 5.32 2.42 -15.46
N ASP A 171 6.00 1.30 -15.72
CA ASP A 171 5.53 0.27 -16.65
C ASP A 171 4.19 -0.34 -16.18
N ALA A 172 4.04 -0.59 -14.89
CA ALA A 172 2.79 -1.11 -14.30
C ALA A 172 1.63 -0.11 -14.44
N LEU A 173 1.87 1.20 -14.30
CA LEU A 173 0.87 2.24 -14.51
C LEU A 173 0.40 2.33 -15.96
N ILE A 174 1.32 2.13 -16.92
CA ILE A 174 0.98 2.06 -18.35
C ILE A 174 0.07 0.87 -18.62
N ALA A 175 0.45 -0.32 -18.13
CA ALA A 175 -0.38 -1.53 -18.27
C ALA A 175 -1.75 -1.38 -17.58
N LEU A 176 -1.78 -0.76 -16.39
CA LEU A 176 -3.01 -0.53 -15.64
C LEU A 176 -3.96 0.42 -16.39
N ARG A 177 -3.45 1.44 -17.09
CA ARG A 177 -4.27 2.32 -17.93
C ARG A 177 -4.91 1.57 -19.10
N GLU A 178 -4.30 0.53 -19.64
CA GLU A 178 -4.93 -0.32 -20.67
C GLU A 178 -6.11 -1.13 -20.11
N ILE A 179 -6.00 -1.62 -18.88
CA ILE A 179 -7.04 -2.41 -18.20
C ILE A 179 -8.17 -1.52 -17.67
N ALA A 180 -7.83 -0.37 -17.11
CA ALA A 180 -8.74 0.57 -16.44
C ALA A 180 -8.63 1.98 -17.06
N PRO A 181 -9.07 2.17 -18.31
CA PRO A 181 -8.81 3.38 -19.09
C PRO A 181 -9.39 4.66 -18.47
N GLN A 182 -10.44 4.54 -17.66
CA GLN A 182 -11.13 5.67 -17.03
C GLN A 182 -10.84 5.81 -15.53
N ALA A 183 -10.08 4.89 -14.94
CA ALA A 183 -9.83 4.93 -13.50
C ALA A 183 -8.84 6.03 -13.15
N ARG A 184 -9.03 6.66 -11.99
CA ARG A 184 -8.01 7.50 -11.37
C ARG A 184 -7.02 6.59 -10.64
N LEU A 185 -5.74 6.81 -10.86
CA LEU A 185 -4.67 6.02 -10.29
C LEU A 185 -4.05 6.79 -9.13
N HIS A 186 -3.98 6.19 -7.95
CA HIS A 186 -3.50 6.84 -6.73
C HIS A 186 -2.26 6.11 -6.22
N LEU A 187 -1.10 6.75 -6.37
CA LEU A 187 0.15 6.30 -5.78
C LEU A 187 0.15 6.64 -4.30
N VAL A 188 0.05 5.62 -3.47
CA VAL A 188 -0.04 5.76 -2.02
C VAL A 188 1.36 5.53 -1.43
N PRO A 189 1.94 6.50 -0.70
CA PRO A 189 3.21 6.28 -0.02
C PRO A 189 3.04 5.30 1.14
N TYR A 190 4.13 4.73 1.66
CA TYR A 190 4.06 4.08 2.97
C TYR A 190 3.79 5.13 4.05
N PRO A 191 3.10 4.78 5.15
CA PRO A 191 2.91 5.71 6.27
C PRO A 191 4.26 6.14 6.86
N ARG A 192 4.26 7.16 7.73
CA ARG A 192 5.45 7.52 8.51
C ARG A 192 5.84 6.35 9.41
N LEU A 193 6.84 5.57 8.97
CA LEU A 193 7.18 4.31 9.62
C LEU A 193 8.04 4.51 10.85
N ILE A 194 8.88 5.53 10.89
CA ILE A 194 9.87 5.73 11.95
C ILE A 194 9.67 7.11 12.58
N GLU A 195 9.50 7.11 13.90
CA GLU A 195 9.37 8.28 14.75
C GLU A 195 10.37 8.12 15.90
N GLY A 196 11.49 8.83 15.85
CA GLY A 196 12.72 8.61 16.65
C GLY A 196 12.60 8.70 18.18
N GLY A 197 11.80 7.82 18.78
CA GLY A 197 11.60 7.72 20.22
C GLY A 197 12.57 6.77 20.92
N PRO A 198 12.38 6.52 22.24
CA PRO A 198 13.36 5.86 23.11
C PRO A 198 13.67 4.40 22.78
N ALA A 199 13.01 3.81 21.76
CA ALA A 199 13.32 2.51 21.19
C ALA A 199 14.57 2.50 20.29
N GLY A 200 15.25 3.64 20.11
CA GLY A 200 16.58 3.71 19.52
C GLY A 200 16.63 4.70 18.37
N GLU A 201 17.57 5.64 18.46
CA GLU A 201 18.04 6.37 17.30
C GLU A 201 18.42 5.33 16.23
N ILE A 202 17.62 5.22 15.18
CA ILE A 202 17.97 4.37 14.06
C ILE A 202 19.26 4.96 13.49
N PRO A 203 20.35 4.19 13.36
CA PRO A 203 21.69 4.72 13.14
C PRO A 203 21.91 5.22 11.69
N VAL A 204 20.84 5.58 10.99
CA VAL A 204 20.78 6.06 9.62
C VAL A 204 19.65 7.09 9.48
N ASP A 205 19.75 7.95 8.47
CA ASP A 205 18.69 8.92 8.13
C ASP A 205 17.50 8.23 7.44
N ALA A 206 16.70 7.52 8.23
CA ALA A 206 15.51 6.82 7.74
C ALA A 206 14.39 7.79 7.32
N ALA A 207 14.30 8.95 7.97
CA ALA A 207 13.35 9.99 7.59
C ALA A 207 13.72 10.60 6.22
N GLY A 208 15.01 10.86 5.98
CA GLY A 208 15.52 11.28 4.68
C GLY A 208 15.26 10.24 3.60
N PHE A 209 15.53 8.96 3.87
CA PHE A 209 15.23 7.90 2.90
C PHE A 209 13.72 7.78 2.59
N GLN A 210 12.85 7.91 3.60
CA GLN A 210 11.41 7.95 3.38
C GLN A 210 11.01 9.17 2.52
N GLN A 211 11.60 10.34 2.77
CA GLN A 211 11.36 11.53 1.94
C GLN A 211 11.83 11.32 0.49
N GLU A 212 13.01 10.73 0.27
CA GLU A 212 13.54 10.39 -1.07
C GLU A 212 12.56 9.50 -1.85
N TRP A 213 11.97 8.50 -1.18
CA TRP A 213 10.95 7.62 -1.76
C TRP A 213 9.66 8.37 -2.10
N GLU A 214 9.16 9.19 -1.18
CA GLU A 214 7.96 10.01 -1.37
C GLU A 214 8.12 11.00 -2.52
N ASP A 215 9.28 11.64 -2.63
CA ASP A 215 9.61 12.55 -3.72
C ASP A 215 9.66 11.82 -5.06
N SER A 216 10.25 10.62 -5.10
CA SER A 216 10.28 9.79 -6.31
C SER A 216 8.88 9.36 -6.77
N LEU A 217 7.98 9.02 -5.84
CA LEU A 217 6.59 8.71 -6.15
C LEU A 217 5.80 9.94 -6.63
N ARG A 218 6.06 11.11 -6.05
CA ARG A 218 5.43 12.36 -6.46
C ARG A 218 5.87 12.77 -7.87
N GLU A 219 7.16 12.63 -8.17
CA GLU A 219 7.70 12.85 -9.52
C GLU A 219 7.08 11.85 -10.51
N LEU A 220 7.03 10.55 -10.16
CA LEU A 220 6.37 9.54 -10.99
C LEU A 220 4.90 9.88 -11.26
N ALA A 221 4.13 10.28 -10.23
CA ALA A 221 2.73 10.66 -10.39
C ALA A 221 2.58 11.86 -11.34
N ALA A 222 3.43 12.88 -11.21
CA ALA A 222 3.40 14.05 -12.07
C ALA A 222 3.74 13.71 -13.53
N GLU A 223 4.77 12.89 -13.74
CA GLU A 223 5.15 12.39 -15.07
C GLU A 223 4.03 11.58 -15.71
N MET A 224 3.49 10.60 -14.99
CA MET A 224 2.43 9.73 -15.50
C MET A 224 1.11 10.46 -15.68
N SER A 225 0.79 11.44 -14.84
CA SER A 225 -0.38 12.29 -15.08
C SER A 225 -0.25 13.08 -16.38
N ALA A 226 0.96 13.50 -16.78
CA ALA A 226 1.17 14.19 -18.04
C ALA A 226 1.15 13.23 -19.25
N GLU A 227 1.57 11.98 -19.06
CA GLU A 227 1.66 10.97 -20.12
C GLU A 227 0.33 10.24 -20.37
N ILE A 228 -0.29 9.71 -19.32
CA ILE A 228 -1.47 8.83 -19.39
C ILE A 228 -2.72 9.39 -18.70
N GLY A 229 -2.64 10.59 -18.10
CA GLY A 229 -3.76 11.25 -17.42
C GLY A 229 -4.13 10.63 -16.07
N ASP A 230 -4.82 11.40 -15.23
CA ASP A 230 -5.49 10.97 -13.99
C ASP A 230 -4.64 10.07 -13.06
N VAL A 231 -3.37 10.43 -12.86
CA VAL A 231 -2.48 9.81 -11.87
C VAL A 231 -2.16 10.82 -10.78
N TYR A 232 -2.29 10.40 -9.52
CA TYR A 232 -2.16 11.28 -8.36
C TYR A 232 -1.29 10.66 -7.29
N TYR A 233 -0.50 11.48 -6.62
CA TYR A 233 0.18 11.09 -5.38
C TYR A 233 -0.71 11.42 -4.17
N VAL A 234 -0.76 10.52 -3.19
CA VAL A 234 -1.56 10.70 -1.97
C VAL A 234 -0.77 11.46 -0.90
N GLU A 235 -0.91 12.80 -0.89
CA GLU A 235 -0.20 13.69 0.04
C GLU A 235 -0.69 13.58 1.50
N THR A 236 -1.88 13.03 1.72
CA THR A 236 -2.56 13.07 3.03
C THR A 236 -2.12 11.98 4.00
N LEU A 237 -1.44 10.93 3.52
CA LEU A 237 -1.16 9.74 4.32
C LEU A 237 0.02 9.93 5.29
N THR A 238 1.18 10.35 4.83
CA THR A 238 2.33 10.55 5.74
C THR A 238 2.04 11.56 6.86
N PRO A 239 1.38 12.71 6.61
CA PRO A 239 1.05 13.67 7.67
C PRO A 239 0.11 13.13 8.76
N ILE A 240 -0.89 12.30 8.42
CA ILE A 240 -1.83 11.79 9.45
C ILE A 240 -1.14 10.80 10.42
N TRP A 241 0.01 10.25 10.03
CA TRP A 241 0.80 9.30 10.81
C TRP A 241 1.88 9.96 11.68
N GLU A 242 2.00 11.30 11.67
CA GLU A 242 2.96 12.01 12.51
C GLU A 242 2.72 11.70 14.00
N GLY A 243 3.77 11.26 14.69
CA GLY A 243 3.71 10.82 16.09
C GLY A 243 3.12 9.42 16.30
N HIS A 244 2.92 8.64 15.23
CA HIS A 244 2.32 7.30 15.28
C HIS A 244 3.17 6.20 14.62
N GLY A 245 4.36 6.53 14.09
CA GLY A 245 5.32 5.53 13.59
C GLY A 245 5.96 4.67 14.69
N LEU A 246 6.89 3.81 14.29
CA LEU A 246 7.75 3.00 15.17
C LEU A 246 8.56 3.90 16.09
N GLY A 247 8.59 3.56 17.38
CA GLY A 247 9.30 4.33 18.41
C GLY A 247 8.46 5.42 19.06
N ALA A 248 7.32 5.80 18.47
CA ALA A 248 6.39 6.73 19.11
C ALA A 248 5.66 6.10 20.30
N ALA A 249 5.32 6.91 21.30
CA ALA A 249 4.56 6.46 22.48
C ALA A 249 3.16 5.94 22.12
N ASN A 250 2.55 6.49 21.07
CA ASN A 250 1.25 6.08 20.54
C ASN A 250 1.39 5.40 19.18
N SER A 251 2.34 4.48 19.03
CA SER A 251 2.59 3.81 17.75
C SER A 251 1.33 3.10 17.23
N TRP A 252 1.08 3.25 15.93
CA TRP A 252 0.08 2.48 15.18
C TRP A 252 0.71 1.31 14.44
N ILE A 253 1.95 0.95 14.74
CA ILE A 253 2.64 -0.22 14.18
C ILE A 253 2.76 -1.30 15.26
N HIS A 254 2.45 -2.54 14.90
CA HIS A 254 2.69 -3.69 15.76
C HIS A 254 4.20 -3.87 15.99
N THR A 255 4.63 -3.76 17.24
CA THR A 255 6.04 -3.95 17.67
C THR A 255 6.23 -5.14 18.61
N ASP A 256 5.14 -5.75 19.06
CA ASP A 256 5.10 -6.92 19.92
C ASP A 256 4.01 -7.89 19.45
N GLY A 257 3.85 -9.00 20.19
CA GLY A 257 2.83 -10.01 19.88
C GLY A 257 3.20 -10.95 18.74
N SER A 258 2.30 -11.10 17.77
CA SER A 258 2.42 -12.07 16.68
C SER A 258 3.53 -11.67 15.71
N ILE A 259 4.49 -12.56 15.47
CA ILE A 259 5.55 -12.32 14.46
C ILE A 259 4.99 -12.10 13.05
N ARG A 260 3.79 -12.64 12.78
CA ARG A 260 3.08 -12.45 11.51
C ARG A 260 2.75 -10.97 11.30
N ASP A 261 2.18 -10.32 12.30
CA ASP A 261 1.67 -8.94 12.20
C ASP A 261 2.75 -7.87 12.47
N LEU A 262 3.95 -8.29 12.87
CA LEU A 262 5.05 -7.41 13.24
C LEU A 262 5.39 -6.42 12.12
N LEU A 263 5.66 -5.17 12.49
CA LEU A 263 5.93 -4.06 11.57
C LEU A 263 4.78 -3.72 10.63
N HIS A 264 3.55 -4.14 10.89
CA HIS A 264 2.38 -3.75 10.11
C HIS A 264 1.44 -2.83 10.91
N PRO A 265 0.57 -2.06 10.23
CA PRO A 265 -0.39 -1.21 10.90
C PRO A 265 -1.35 -2.00 11.81
N THR A 266 -1.58 -1.44 12.98
CA THR A 266 -2.71 -1.78 13.86
C THR A 266 -4.02 -1.34 13.21
N ASP A 267 -5.15 -1.83 13.73
CA ASP A 267 -6.48 -1.37 13.32
C ASP A 267 -6.68 0.17 13.46
N ALA A 268 -6.00 0.81 14.43
CA ALA A 268 -5.96 2.29 14.49
C ALA A 268 -5.23 2.91 13.30
N GLY A 269 -4.09 2.35 12.89
CA GLY A 269 -3.35 2.77 11.72
C GLY A 269 -4.13 2.59 10.42
N TRP A 270 -4.83 1.46 10.26
CA TRP A 270 -5.71 1.23 9.10
C TRP A 270 -6.90 2.20 9.03
N ARG A 271 -7.50 2.56 10.17
CA ARG A 271 -8.52 3.62 10.23
C ARG A 271 -7.97 4.99 9.82
N ALA A 272 -6.77 5.34 10.28
CA ALA A 272 -6.12 6.59 9.90
C ALA A 272 -5.77 6.60 8.41
N GLY A 273 -5.27 5.48 7.87
CA GLY A 273 -5.04 5.29 6.44
C GLY A 273 -6.30 5.52 5.61
N GLY A 274 -7.41 4.86 5.96
CA GLY A 274 -8.71 5.09 5.29
C GLY A 274 -9.14 6.56 5.34
N SER A 275 -8.96 7.24 6.48
CA SER A 275 -9.27 8.66 6.62
C SER A 275 -8.42 9.55 5.71
N ALA A 276 -7.12 9.22 5.57
CA ALA A 276 -6.23 9.92 4.63
C ALA A 276 -6.66 9.70 3.17
N LEU A 277 -7.00 8.47 2.78
CA LEU A 277 -7.47 8.19 1.41
C LEU A 277 -8.79 8.91 1.10
N ILE A 278 -9.73 8.95 2.05
CA ILE A 278 -10.97 9.72 1.91
C ILE A 278 -10.69 11.21 1.75
N ALA A 279 -9.80 11.78 2.59
CA ALA A 279 -9.42 13.18 2.50
C ALA A 279 -8.74 13.50 1.16
N HIS A 280 -7.89 12.60 0.66
CA HIS A 280 -7.26 12.70 -0.65
C HIS A 280 -8.30 12.75 -1.78
N LEU A 281 -9.26 11.83 -1.78
CA LEU A 281 -10.32 11.82 -2.78
C LEU A 281 -11.13 13.11 -2.76
N GLY A 282 -11.37 13.72 -1.60
CA GLY A 282 -12.03 15.03 -1.50
C GLY A 282 -11.26 16.21 -2.13
N LEU A 283 -9.98 16.03 -2.48
CA LEU A 283 -9.16 17.02 -3.18
C LEU A 283 -9.10 16.79 -4.70
N VAL A 284 -9.39 15.58 -5.17
CA VAL A 284 -9.26 15.17 -6.58
C VAL A 284 -10.59 14.78 -7.26
N LEU A 285 -11.68 14.66 -6.49
CA LEU A 285 -13.08 14.60 -6.95
C LEU A 285 -13.63 16.01 -7.20
#